data_AF-A0A101J397-F1
#
_entry.id   AF-A0A101J397-F1
#
_cell.length_a   1.000
_cell.length_b   1.000
_cell.length_c   1.000
_cell.angle_alpha   90.00
_cell.angle_beta   90.00
_cell.angle_gamma   90.00
#
_symmetry.space_group_name_H-M   'P 1'
#
loop_
_entity.id
_entity.type
_entity.pdbx_description
1 polymer ?
#
loop_
_entity_poly.entity_id
_entity_poly.type
_entity_poly.pdbx_seq_one_letter_code
_entity_poly.pdbx_strand_id
1 'polypeptide(L)'
;MIALTATLLASCSGNRSGDRAAEASTSLSDSSKTVDRIRLFLAVGTYTSDNGSRGIYIYRFDTLTGKSDSVSMVEVTNPSYLT
;
A
#
# COMPACT_ATOMS: atom_id res chain seq x y z
N MET A 1 -29.36 38.66 6.41
CA MET A 1 -27.91 38.36 6.25
C MET A 1 -27.26 38.43 7.64
N ILE A 2 -27.33 37.34 8.40
CA ILE A 2 -26.66 37.25 9.71
C ILE A 2 -25.40 36.40 9.46
N ALA A 3 -24.25 37.06 9.45
CA ALA A 3 -22.95 36.44 9.35
C ALA A 3 -22.58 35.87 10.71
N LEU A 4 -22.48 34.54 10.82
CA LEU A 4 -21.98 33.86 12.01
C LEU A 4 -20.58 33.33 11.68
N THR A 5 -19.55 34.13 11.97
CA THR A 5 -18.16 33.69 11.97
C THR A 5 -17.76 33.42 13.41
N ALA A 6 -17.59 32.14 13.77
CA ALA A 6 -17.02 31.74 15.04
C ALA A 6 -15.62 31.18 14.78
N THR A 7 -14.67 31.82 15.45
CA THR A 7 -13.23 31.79 15.25
C THR A 7 -12.55 30.54 15.81
N LEU A 8 -11.45 30.18 15.16
CA LEU A 8 -10.41 29.19 15.48
C LEU A 8 -10.24 28.86 16.97
N LEU A 9 -10.36 27.58 17.31
CA LEU A 9 -9.71 27.01 18.50
C LEU A 9 -8.24 26.78 18.19
N ALA A 10 -7.40 27.73 18.61
CA ALA A 10 -5.96 27.55 18.71
C ALA A 10 -5.67 26.50 19.79
N SER A 11 -5.35 25.28 19.36
CA SER A 11 -4.86 24.24 20.26
C SER A 11 -3.43 24.58 20.66
N CYS A 12 -3.25 25.04 21.90
CA CYS A 12 -1.94 25.30 22.47
C CYS A 12 -1.17 23.98 22.64
N SER A 13 0.02 23.90 22.02
CA SER A 13 1.01 22.88 22.30
C SER A 13 1.46 22.96 23.77
N GLY A 14 0.99 22.03 24.60
CA GLY A 14 1.41 21.91 25.99
C GLY A 14 2.85 21.40 26.09
N ASN A 15 3.79 22.31 26.31
CA ASN A 15 5.18 21.97 26.66
C ASN A 15 5.23 21.54 28.13
N ARG A 16 5.35 20.23 28.40
CA ARG A 16 5.61 19.70 29.75
C ARG A 16 7.08 19.33 29.90
N SER A 17 7.86 20.25 30.45
CA SER A 17 9.15 19.99 31.07
C SER A 17 8.91 19.43 32.47
N GLY A 18 9.53 18.30 32.81
CA GLY A 18 9.47 17.75 34.17
C GLY A 18 9.82 16.27 34.22
N ASP A 19 11.09 15.99 34.51
CA ASP A 19 11.68 14.68 34.74
C ASP A 19 10.92 13.86 35.79
N ARG A 20 10.58 12.61 35.46
CA ARG A 20 10.47 11.49 36.41
C ARG A 20 10.89 10.19 35.73
N ALA A 21 11.93 9.59 36.29
CA ALA A 21 12.37 8.24 36.01
C ALA A 21 11.21 7.26 36.24
N ALA A 22 10.87 6.51 35.19
CA ALA A 22 10.04 5.33 35.30
C ALA A 22 10.40 4.38 34.16
N GLU A 23 10.77 3.17 34.60
CA GLU A 23 10.59 1.91 33.91
C GLU A 23 11.60 1.58 32.80
N ALA A 24 12.36 0.52 33.11
CA ALA A 24 12.97 -0.36 32.14
C ALA A 24 11.90 -0.82 31.15
N SER A 25 11.70 0.02 30.14
CA SER A 25 11.02 -0.35 28.92
C SER A 25 12.00 -1.28 28.23
N THR A 26 11.80 -2.58 28.44
CA THR A 26 12.22 -3.63 27.53
C THR A 26 12.19 -3.03 26.14
N SER A 27 13.37 -2.88 25.53
CA SER A 27 13.48 -2.57 24.12
C SER A 27 12.83 -3.72 23.39
N LEU A 28 11.50 -3.65 23.25
CA LEU A 28 10.73 -4.41 22.31
C LEU A 28 11.26 -3.93 20.98
N SER A 29 12.25 -4.69 20.55
CA SER A 29 12.89 -4.65 19.26
C SER A 29 11.85 -4.21 18.25
N ASP A 30 12.14 -3.06 17.67
CA ASP A 30 11.88 -2.70 16.28
C ASP A 30 11.63 -3.93 15.40
N SER A 31 10.44 -4.50 15.53
CA SER A 31 9.93 -5.61 14.72
C SER A 31 9.18 -5.03 13.51
N SER A 32 9.55 -3.81 13.12
CA SER A 32 9.03 -3.08 11.98
C SER A 32 10.16 -2.64 11.04
N LYS A 33 11.23 -3.43 10.96
CA LYS A 33 12.18 -3.41 9.83
C LYS A 33 12.11 -4.66 8.95
N THR A 34 11.07 -5.48 9.12
CA THR A 34 10.85 -6.71 8.34
C THR A 34 9.41 -6.87 7.89
N VAL A 35 8.70 -5.77 7.59
CA VAL A 35 7.87 -5.83 6.37
C VAL A 35 8.86 -5.50 5.26
N ASP A 36 9.68 -6.47 4.90
CA ASP A 36 10.32 -6.45 3.60
C ASP A 36 9.18 -6.17 2.63
N ARG A 37 9.16 -4.99 1.99
CA ARG A 37 7.99 -4.52 1.22
C ARG A 37 7.64 -5.63 0.27
N ILE A 38 6.63 -6.44 0.59
CA ILE A 38 6.47 -7.75 -0.04
C ILE A 38 6.30 -7.47 -1.53
N ARG A 39 7.36 -7.72 -2.31
CA ARG A 39 7.40 -7.38 -3.73
C ARG A 39 6.68 -8.48 -4.46
N LEU A 40 5.36 -8.33 -4.59
CA LEU A 40 4.53 -9.29 -5.29
C LEU A 40 4.45 -8.93 -6.78
N PHE A 41 4.41 -9.98 -7.59
CA PHE A 41 3.97 -9.89 -8.96
C PHE A 41 2.54 -10.42 -9.07
N LEU A 42 1.71 -9.69 -9.79
CA LEU A 42 0.37 -10.13 -10.19
C LEU A 42 0.43 -10.60 -11.65
N ALA A 43 0.07 -11.85 -11.89
CA ALA A 43 -0.10 -12.40 -13.23
C ALA A 43 -1.58 -12.44 -13.58
N VAL A 44 -1.97 -11.78 -14.67
CA VAL A 44 -3.36 -11.73 -15.15
C VAL A 44 -3.41 -12.43 -16.51
N GLY A 45 -4.05 -13.60 -16.55
CA GLY A 45 -4.28 -14.37 -17.76
C GLY A 45 -5.61 -14.00 -18.43
N THR A 46 -5.60 -13.80 -19.74
CA THR A 46 -6.79 -13.51 -20.54
C THR A 46 -6.92 -14.47 -21.71
N TYR A 47 -8.14 -14.93 -22.00
CA TYR A 47 -8.42 -15.61 -23.27
C TYR A 47 -8.42 -14.59 -24.40
N THR A 48 -7.66 -14.86 -25.46
CA THR A 48 -7.37 -13.88 -26.50
C THR A 48 -8.38 -13.91 -27.63
N SER A 49 -8.62 -12.76 -28.26
CA SER A 49 -9.36 -12.61 -29.52
C SER A 49 -8.71 -11.54 -30.39
N ASP A 50 -9.02 -11.49 -31.68
CA ASP A 50 -8.31 -10.70 -32.71
C ASP A 50 -8.18 -9.19 -32.43
N ASN A 51 -9.00 -8.63 -31.53
CA ASN A 51 -8.95 -7.22 -31.10
C ASN A 51 -8.97 -7.06 -29.57
N GLY A 52 -8.57 -8.11 -28.84
CA GLY A 52 -8.71 -8.20 -27.40
C GLY A 52 -7.39 -8.34 -26.66
N SER A 53 -7.48 -8.82 -25.43
CA SER A 53 -6.33 -9.14 -24.60
C SER A 53 -5.45 -10.21 -25.27
N ARG A 54 -4.13 -10.15 -25.05
CA ARG A 54 -3.14 -10.92 -25.82
C ARG A 54 -2.55 -12.13 -25.10
N GLY A 55 -2.81 -12.31 -23.81
CA GLY A 55 -2.30 -13.46 -23.09
C GLY A 55 -2.12 -13.19 -21.60
N ILE A 56 -0.89 -13.30 -21.10
CA ILE A 56 -0.58 -13.10 -19.68
C ILE A 56 0.17 -11.79 -19.48
N TYR A 57 -0.35 -10.96 -18.59
CA TYR A 57 0.22 -9.67 -18.21
C TYR A 57 0.81 -9.75 -16.81
N ILE A 58 2.02 -9.21 -16.63
CA ILE A 58 2.72 -9.20 -15.35
C ILE A 58 2.78 -7.77 -14.82
N TYR A 59 2.39 -7.60 -13.57
CA TYR A 59 2.42 -6.33 -12.87
C TYR A 59 3.20 -6.44 -11.57
N ARG A 60 3.88 -5.35 -11.19
CA ARG A 60 4.32 -5.12 -9.81
C ARG A 60 3.12 -4.68 -9.00
N PHE A 61 2.79 -5.39 -7.93
CA PHE A 61 1.60 -5.14 -7.12
C PHE A 61 1.97 -4.57 -5.75
N ASP A 62 1.37 -3.43 -5.40
CA ASP A 62 1.45 -2.83 -4.08
C ASP A 62 0.26 -3.33 -3.25
N THR A 63 0.52 -4.19 -2.27
CA THR A 63 -0.51 -4.84 -1.44
C THR A 63 -1.18 -3.88 -0.45
N LEU A 64 -0.56 -2.74 -0.15
CA LEU A 64 -1.11 -1.77 0.80
C LEU A 64 -2.10 -0.83 0.11
N THR A 65 -1.80 -0.43 -1.12
CA THR A 65 -2.60 0.54 -1.89
C THR A 65 -3.49 -0.11 -2.94
N GLY A 66 -3.23 -1.37 -3.31
CA GLY A 66 -3.89 -2.06 -4.41
C GLY A 66 -3.47 -1.57 -5.80
N LYS A 67 -2.51 -0.65 -5.88
CA LYS A 67 -2.01 -0.14 -7.17
C LYS A 67 -1.10 -1.16 -7.84
N SER A 68 -1.04 -1.10 -9.17
CA SER A 68 -0.19 -1.98 -9.96
C SER A 68 0.45 -1.25 -11.13
N ASP A 69 1.72 -1.57 -11.39
CA ASP A 69 2.48 -1.03 -12.51
C ASP A 69 2.83 -2.16 -13.48
N SER A 70 2.61 -1.93 -14.78
CA SER A 70 2.94 -2.90 -15.83
C SER A 70 4.44 -3.21 -15.86
N VAL A 71 4.78 -4.49 -16.04
CA VAL A 71 6.16 -4.98 -16.13
C VAL A 71 6.42 -5.63 -17.47
N SER A 72 5.58 -6.59 -17.86
CA SER A 72 5.74 -7.35 -19.11
C SER A 72 4.44 -8.00 -19.55
N MET A 73 4.45 -8.57 -20.76
CA MET A 73 3.37 -9.37 -21.31
C MET A 73 3.94 -10.50 -22.17
N VAL A 74 3.28 -11.67 -22.14
CA VAL A 74 3.55 -12.79 -23.04
C VAL A 74 2.27 -13.17 -23.77
N GLU A 75 2.40 -13.40 -25.07
CA GLU A 75 1.27 -13.77 -25.93
C GLU A 75 0.96 -15.26 -25.79
N VAL A 76 -0.29 -15.59 -25.44
CA VAL A 76 -0.75 -16.98 -25.30
C VAL A 76 -2.28 -17.03 -25.40
N THR A 77 -2.81 -17.93 -26.23
CA THR A 77 -4.26 -18.00 -26.51
C THR A 77 -5.08 -18.52 -25.32
N ASN A 78 -4.55 -19.52 -24.60
CA ASN A 78 -5.16 -20.10 -23.41
C ASN A 78 -4.22 -19.92 -22.21
N PRO A 79 -4.54 -19.02 -21.27
CA PRO A 79 -3.69 -18.73 -20.13
C PRO A 79 -3.87 -19.71 -18.94
N SER A 80 -4.71 -20.75 -19.06
CA SER A 80 -4.89 -21.76 -18.02
C SER A 80 -3.80 -22.83 -18.08
N TYR A 81 -3.28 -23.22 -16.91
CA TYR A 81 -2.35 -24.34 -16.75
C TYR A 81 -3.04 -25.63 -16.27
N LEU A 82 -4.35 -25.58 -15.98
CA LEU A 82 -5.13 -26.74 -15.56
C LEU A 82 -5.86 -27.32 -16.78
N THR A 83 -5.38 -28.49 -17.22
CA THR A 83 -5.98 -29.33 -18.27
C THR A 83 -6.76 -30.48 -17.67
#